data_AF-A0A962K795-F1
#
_entry.id   AF-A0A962K795-F1
#
_cell.length_a   1.000
_cell.length_b   1.000
_cell.length_c   1.000
_cell.angle_alpha   90.00
_cell.angle_beta   90.00
_cell.angle_gamma   90.00
#
_symmetry.space_group_name_H-M   'P 1'
#
loop_
_entity.id
_entity.type
_entity.pdbx_description
1 polymer ?
#
loop_
_entity_poly.entity_id
_entity_poly.type
_entity_poly.pdbx_seq_one_letter_code
_entity_poly.pdbx_strand_id
1 'polypeptide(L)'
;MNNLPSTPAIRLRISAFLFALISLSAQAAEGPFRINEALGLQSGFSLGLVHSSRFEHIVDNVRPGTSKNDHALIERTLLDMNYRHEGFTAELELADMRQQWMDHDNRISNAWINPLDVLQANVGYNFGDEGQTWVRVGRFTEDWGSRRLMARNRFRNAIGSWDGLVVHHRGDNGNQYRLMATQVVQRLPTDARSLLDNKRERDESSAAQRFYGVFASLPELFPALATEIYYYALREKDTRDIQTRNRRFDTTGVRLRSARNPGAFDFEMESILQFGKRRNSTSPTDQLDQDHLAYFQYLSVGYSFDIPSAVRLALEFDYASGDRDPFDNDSGRFDSLFGPTTFEFGVVGLYDPFSRSNLITPGLRLTADPTADLNLMVAYRHFWLAEKRDSWGRTGLQDVTGASGSYLGQHVEVRVRWDVVPGNIRIDTGAIYLDARNLSNKNTEYFYTGVVFTF
;
A
#
# COMPACT_ATOMS: atom_id res chain seq x y z
N MET A 1 -6.21 -37.06 -15.15
CA MET A 1 -7.40 -36.51 -14.45
C MET A 1 -6.90 -35.32 -13.65
N ASN A 2 -7.16 -34.04 -13.93
CA ASN A 2 -8.03 -33.36 -14.87
C ASN A 2 -7.20 -32.32 -15.64
N ASN A 3 -7.32 -32.30 -16.97
CA ASN A 3 -6.79 -31.22 -17.80
C ASN A 3 -7.65 -29.97 -17.52
N LEU A 4 -7.13 -29.04 -16.72
CA LEU A 4 -7.65 -27.68 -16.69
C LEU A 4 -7.52 -27.09 -18.10
N PRO A 5 -8.57 -26.43 -18.63
CA PRO A 5 -8.51 -25.88 -19.97
C PRO A 5 -7.40 -24.84 -20.06
N SER A 6 -6.66 -24.89 -21.18
CA SER A 6 -5.60 -23.96 -21.53
C SER A 6 -6.04 -22.50 -21.30
N THR A 7 -5.16 -21.73 -20.67
CA THR A 7 -5.19 -20.29 -20.35
C THR A 7 -5.96 -19.37 -21.31
N PRO A 8 -5.93 -19.52 -22.66
CA PRO A 8 -6.71 -18.66 -23.56
C PRO A 8 -8.24 -18.76 -23.41
N ALA A 9 -8.79 -19.94 -23.08
CA ALA A 9 -10.25 -20.13 -23.03
C ALA A 9 -10.92 -19.42 -21.83
N ILE A 10 -10.20 -19.34 -20.71
CA ILE A 10 -10.65 -18.61 -19.51
C ILE A 10 -10.57 -17.09 -19.76
N ARG A 11 -9.50 -16.61 -20.43
CA ARG A 11 -9.31 -15.19 -20.78
C ARG A 11 -10.40 -14.65 -21.69
N LEU A 12 -10.82 -15.42 -22.69
CA LEU A 12 -11.91 -15.03 -23.60
C LEU A 12 -13.25 -14.88 -22.87
N ARG A 13 -13.53 -15.75 -21.89
CA ARG A 13 -14.76 -15.71 -21.09
C ARG A 13 -14.81 -14.53 -20.11
N ILE A 14 -13.69 -14.22 -19.45
CA ILE A 14 -13.58 -13.04 -18.58
C ILE A 14 -13.73 -11.75 -19.40
N SER A 15 -13.09 -11.69 -20.57
CA SER A 15 -13.19 -10.54 -21.48
C SER A 15 -14.63 -10.34 -21.97
N ALA A 16 -15.32 -11.41 -22.37
CA ALA A 16 -16.73 -11.34 -22.79
C ALA A 16 -17.67 -10.95 -21.65
N PHE A 17 -17.42 -11.45 -20.43
CA PHE A 17 -18.20 -11.09 -19.24
C PHE A 17 -18.00 -9.62 -18.84
N LEU A 18 -16.76 -9.13 -18.85
CA LEU A 18 -16.46 -7.71 -18.65
C LEU A 18 -17.11 -6.85 -19.74
N PHE A 19 -17.07 -7.27 -21.00
CA PHE A 19 -17.71 -6.53 -22.11
C PHE A 19 -19.24 -6.43 -21.94
N ALA A 20 -19.89 -7.51 -21.46
CA ALA A 20 -21.31 -7.50 -21.13
C ALA A 20 -21.61 -6.54 -19.96
N LEU A 21 -20.80 -6.56 -18.90
CA LEU A 21 -20.96 -5.65 -17.76
C LEU A 21 -20.72 -4.18 -18.13
N ILE A 22 -19.75 -3.90 -19.02
CA ILE A 22 -19.51 -2.55 -19.57
C ILE A 22 -20.73 -2.07 -20.35
N SER A 23 -21.29 -2.94 -21.21
CA SER A 23 -22.48 -2.60 -22.00
C SER A 23 -23.69 -2.28 -21.11
N LEU A 24 -23.88 -3.05 -20.03
CA LEU A 24 -24.92 -2.81 -19.04
C LEU A 24 -24.69 -1.53 -18.23
N SER A 25 -23.45 -1.22 -17.88
CA SER A 25 -23.09 -0.01 -17.12
C SER A 25 -23.29 1.26 -17.93
N ALA A 26 -22.97 1.23 -19.23
CA ALA A 26 -23.21 2.36 -20.14
C ALA A 26 -24.71 2.61 -20.41
N GLN A 27 -25.58 1.64 -20.11
CA GLN A 27 -27.03 1.71 -20.31
C GLN A 27 -27.81 1.96 -19.02
N ALA A 28 -27.15 2.02 -17.86
CA ALA A 28 -27.81 2.26 -16.59
C ALA A 28 -28.34 3.71 -16.54
N ALA A 29 -29.66 3.87 -16.66
CA ALA A 29 -30.30 5.17 -16.82
C ALA A 29 -30.37 5.99 -15.52
N GLU A 30 -30.16 5.38 -14.35
CA GLU A 30 -30.38 5.99 -13.03
C GLU A 30 -29.29 5.65 -11.99
N GLY A 31 -28.02 5.66 -12.40
CA GLY A 31 -26.87 5.50 -11.49
C GLY A 31 -25.93 4.35 -11.84
N PRO A 32 -24.93 4.06 -10.99
CA PRO A 32 -23.95 3.03 -11.31
C PRO A 32 -24.57 1.64 -11.30
N PHE A 33 -24.20 0.79 -12.26
CA PHE A 33 -24.63 -0.60 -12.28
C PHE A 33 -24.14 -1.32 -11.01
N ARG A 34 -25.04 -2.12 -10.41
CA ARG A 34 -24.76 -2.95 -9.23
C ARG A 34 -25.18 -4.39 -9.47
N ILE A 35 -24.24 -5.31 -9.30
CA ILE A 35 -24.50 -6.75 -9.48
C ILE A 35 -25.56 -7.29 -8.51
N ASN A 36 -25.66 -6.69 -7.32
CA ASN A 36 -26.63 -7.07 -6.29
C ASN A 36 -28.09 -6.88 -6.76
N GLU A 37 -28.36 -5.77 -7.44
CA GLU A 37 -29.69 -5.44 -7.97
C GLU A 37 -30.07 -6.37 -9.12
N ALA A 38 -29.11 -6.62 -10.03
CA ALA A 38 -29.31 -7.51 -11.17
C ALA A 38 -29.56 -8.98 -10.78
N LEU A 39 -28.95 -9.44 -9.68
CA LEU A 39 -29.09 -10.82 -9.20
C LEU A 39 -30.26 -11.02 -8.24
N GLY A 40 -30.91 -9.95 -7.76
CA GLY A 40 -32.00 -10.04 -6.79
C GLY A 40 -31.58 -10.78 -5.51
N LEU A 41 -30.38 -10.51 -4.99
CA LEU A 41 -29.85 -11.21 -3.83
C LEU A 41 -30.77 -11.04 -2.60
N GLN A 42 -30.86 -12.09 -1.78
CA GLN A 42 -31.64 -12.06 -0.55
C GLN A 42 -31.09 -11.02 0.44
N SER A 43 -31.95 -10.52 1.32
CA SER A 43 -31.58 -9.57 2.37
C SER A 43 -30.38 -10.07 3.18
N GLY A 44 -29.42 -9.19 3.40
CA GLY A 44 -28.18 -9.47 4.13
C GLY A 44 -27.01 -9.96 3.25
N PHE A 45 -27.26 -10.49 2.05
CA PHE A 45 -26.19 -10.90 1.13
C PHE A 45 -25.78 -9.77 0.19
N SER A 46 -24.48 -9.66 -0.07
CA SER A 46 -23.96 -8.82 -1.14
C SER A 46 -22.75 -9.46 -1.84
N LEU A 47 -22.61 -9.10 -3.11
CA LEU A 47 -21.56 -9.50 -4.01
C LEU A 47 -20.94 -8.21 -4.59
N GLY A 48 -19.62 -8.17 -4.68
CA GLY A 48 -18.87 -7.10 -5.33
C GLY A 48 -17.82 -7.67 -6.26
N LEU A 49 -17.63 -7.03 -7.41
CA LEU A 49 -16.58 -7.39 -8.36
C LEU A 49 -15.76 -6.15 -8.69
N VAL A 50 -14.45 -6.24 -8.49
CA VAL A 50 -13.50 -5.22 -8.95
C VAL A 50 -12.48 -5.87 -9.86
N HIS A 51 -12.33 -5.37 -11.08
CA HIS A 51 -11.26 -5.77 -11.99
C HIS A 51 -10.41 -4.56 -12.35
N SER A 52 -9.09 -4.69 -12.31
CA SER A 52 -8.17 -3.67 -12.79
C SER A 52 -7.13 -4.27 -13.72
N SER A 53 -6.91 -3.61 -14.86
CA SER A 53 -5.80 -3.87 -15.77
C SER A 53 -4.94 -2.62 -15.87
N ARG A 54 -3.62 -2.75 -15.72
CA ARG A 54 -2.69 -1.62 -15.76
C ARG A 54 -1.45 -1.97 -16.56
N PHE A 55 -1.16 -1.19 -17.58
CA PHE A 55 0.14 -1.22 -18.25
C PHE A 55 1.10 -0.30 -17.50
N GLU A 56 2.33 -0.76 -17.31
CA GLU A 56 3.46 -0.02 -16.74
C GLU A 56 4.67 -0.12 -17.68
N HIS A 57 5.40 0.99 -17.82
CA HIS A 57 6.66 1.05 -18.55
C HIS A 57 7.67 1.86 -17.76
N ILE A 58 8.93 1.43 -17.77
CA ILE A 58 10.04 2.13 -17.15
C ILE A 58 11.27 2.09 -18.04
N VAL A 59 12.03 3.17 -18.05
CA VAL A 59 13.35 3.29 -18.69
C VAL A 59 14.37 3.71 -17.63
N ASP A 60 15.58 3.17 -17.72
CA ASP A 60 16.72 3.51 -16.88
C ASP A 60 16.43 3.41 -15.37
N ASN A 61 15.83 2.30 -14.95
CA ASN A 61 15.55 2.02 -13.53
C ASN A 61 16.84 2.08 -12.71
N VAL A 62 16.87 2.87 -11.62
CA VAL A 62 18.05 3.05 -10.77
C VAL A 62 18.48 1.77 -10.04
N ARG A 63 17.62 0.76 -9.94
CA ARG A 63 17.93 -0.49 -9.26
C ARG A 63 19.09 -1.24 -9.96
N PRO A 64 20.04 -1.83 -9.21
CA PRO A 64 21.10 -2.65 -9.79
C PRO A 64 20.53 -3.87 -10.52
N GLY A 65 21.12 -4.21 -11.67
CA GLY A 65 20.82 -5.44 -12.41
C GLY A 65 19.50 -5.45 -13.19
N THR A 66 18.77 -4.32 -13.25
CA THR A 66 17.59 -4.20 -14.10
C THR A 66 17.96 -3.94 -15.55
N SER A 67 17.04 -4.27 -16.45
CA SER A 67 17.16 -3.93 -17.85
C SER A 67 17.16 -2.42 -18.09
N LYS A 68 17.56 -2.02 -19.31
CA LYS A 68 17.51 -0.62 -19.73
C LYS A 68 16.08 -0.12 -19.82
N ASN A 69 15.16 -0.98 -20.26
CA ASN A 69 13.75 -0.72 -20.31
C ASN A 69 12.97 -1.96 -19.86
N ASP A 70 11.85 -1.76 -19.19
CA ASP A 70 10.98 -2.83 -18.73
C ASP A 70 9.52 -2.43 -18.96
N HIS A 71 8.66 -3.43 -19.08
CA HIS A 71 7.22 -3.22 -19.16
C HIS A 71 6.47 -4.34 -18.47
N ALA A 72 5.22 -4.06 -18.09
CA ALA A 72 4.35 -5.04 -17.47
C ALA A 72 2.90 -4.71 -17.75
N LEU A 73 2.08 -5.73 -18.00
CA LEU A 73 0.64 -5.64 -17.87
C LEU A 73 0.23 -6.36 -16.60
N ILE A 74 -0.32 -5.60 -15.67
CA ILE A 74 -0.69 -6.03 -14.33
C ILE A 74 -2.21 -6.17 -14.27
N GLU A 75 -2.68 -7.34 -13.82
CA GLU A 75 -4.10 -7.66 -13.75
C GLU A 75 -4.47 -8.03 -12.32
N ARG A 76 -5.59 -7.51 -11.83
CA ARG A 76 -6.16 -7.90 -10.53
C ARG A 76 -7.67 -7.99 -10.62
N THR A 77 -8.20 -9.11 -10.18
CA THR A 77 -9.64 -9.34 -10.01
C THR A 77 -9.92 -9.66 -8.55
N LEU A 78 -10.88 -8.96 -7.95
CA LEU A 78 -11.38 -9.18 -6.60
C LEU A 78 -12.86 -9.52 -6.68
N LEU A 79 -13.23 -10.67 -6.10
CA LEU A 79 -14.61 -11.11 -5.94
C LEU A 79 -14.92 -11.16 -4.45
N ASP A 80 -15.77 -10.25 -4.00
CA ASP A 80 -16.10 -10.04 -2.60
C ASP A 80 -17.53 -10.52 -2.33
N MET A 81 -17.70 -11.37 -1.33
CA MET A 81 -18.98 -11.95 -0.91
C MET A 81 -19.19 -11.66 0.56
N ASN A 82 -20.27 -10.97 0.91
CA ASN A 82 -20.58 -10.60 2.28
C ASN A 82 -21.97 -11.07 2.69
N TYR A 83 -22.10 -11.38 3.97
CA TYR A 83 -23.37 -11.60 4.64
C TYR A 83 -23.45 -10.76 5.92
N ARG A 84 -24.58 -10.09 6.16
CA ARG A 84 -24.85 -9.31 7.37
C ARG A 84 -26.27 -9.54 7.87
N HIS A 85 -26.41 -9.87 9.15
CA HIS A 85 -27.72 -10.06 9.80
C HIS A 85 -27.60 -9.92 11.32
N GLU A 86 -28.45 -9.09 11.94
CA GLU A 86 -28.55 -8.93 13.41
C GLU A 86 -27.18 -8.78 14.12
N GLY A 87 -26.31 -7.93 13.56
CA GLY A 87 -24.97 -7.69 14.08
C GLY A 87 -23.92 -8.71 13.64
N PHE A 88 -24.29 -9.91 13.21
CA PHE A 88 -23.37 -10.87 12.62
C PHE A 88 -22.92 -10.43 11.22
N THR A 89 -21.63 -10.62 10.94
CA THR A 89 -21.02 -10.36 9.64
C THR A 89 -20.16 -11.55 9.20
N ALA A 90 -20.21 -11.94 7.93
CA ALA A 90 -19.26 -12.86 7.33
C ALA A 90 -18.79 -12.33 5.98
N GLU A 91 -17.50 -12.53 5.66
CA GLU A 91 -16.87 -12.03 4.45
C GLU A 91 -15.96 -13.10 3.84
N LEU A 92 -16.06 -13.29 2.53
CA LEU A 92 -15.15 -14.09 1.71
C LEU A 92 -14.74 -13.26 0.49
N GLU A 93 -13.46 -12.92 0.40
CA GLU A 93 -12.89 -12.21 -0.75
C GLU A 93 -11.87 -13.12 -1.45
N LEU A 94 -12.14 -13.43 -2.72
CA LEU A 94 -11.20 -14.12 -3.61
C LEU A 94 -10.44 -13.07 -4.43
N ALA A 95 -9.13 -13.28 -4.59
CA ALA A 95 -8.29 -12.39 -5.37
C ALA A 95 -7.45 -13.17 -6.38
N ASP A 96 -7.44 -12.70 -7.63
CA ASP A 96 -6.56 -13.19 -8.69
C ASP A 96 -5.69 -12.06 -9.19
N MET A 97 -4.38 -12.11 -8.89
CA MET A 97 -3.43 -11.01 -9.10
C MET A 97 -2.26 -11.52 -9.94
N ARG A 98 -2.20 -11.10 -11.21
CA ARG A 98 -1.31 -11.66 -12.23
C ARG A 98 -0.49 -10.59 -12.94
N GLN A 99 0.53 -11.04 -13.64
CA GLN A 99 1.32 -10.24 -14.57
C GLN A 99 1.32 -10.87 -15.97
N GLN A 100 1.46 -10.04 -17.00
CA GLN A 100 1.94 -10.37 -18.33
C GLN A 100 3.11 -9.46 -18.70
N TRP A 101 3.96 -9.93 -19.60
CA TRP A 101 5.05 -9.15 -20.22
C TRP A 101 6.16 -8.68 -19.28
N MET A 102 6.19 -9.07 -18.00
CA MET A 102 7.36 -8.83 -17.16
C MET A 102 8.54 -9.66 -17.65
N ASP A 103 9.68 -9.01 -17.86
CA ASP A 103 10.92 -9.66 -18.26
C ASP A 103 11.60 -10.43 -17.11
N HIS A 104 12.45 -11.41 -17.44
CA HIS A 104 13.07 -12.32 -16.47
C HIS A 104 14.12 -11.64 -15.55
N ASP A 105 14.73 -10.57 -16.03
CA ASP A 105 15.71 -9.74 -15.32
C ASP A 105 15.05 -8.70 -14.40
N ASN A 106 13.73 -8.53 -14.48
CA ASN A 106 13.01 -7.81 -13.44
C ASN A 106 13.13 -8.56 -12.11
N ARG A 107 13.44 -7.81 -11.06
CA ARG A 107 13.41 -8.31 -9.69
C ARG A 107 11.95 -8.53 -9.26
N ILE A 108 11.39 -9.63 -9.75
CA ILE A 108 10.02 -10.05 -9.50
C ILE A 108 9.88 -10.51 -8.05
N SER A 109 8.70 -10.27 -7.50
CA SER A 109 8.37 -10.73 -6.16
C SER A 109 6.88 -11.02 -6.07
N ASN A 110 6.53 -11.81 -5.05
CA ASN A 110 5.14 -12.01 -4.65
C ASN A 110 4.42 -10.70 -4.31
N ALA A 111 5.12 -9.57 -4.12
CA ALA A 111 4.51 -8.26 -3.96
C ALA A 111 3.61 -7.85 -5.15
N TRP A 112 3.82 -8.44 -6.32
CA TRP A 112 3.11 -8.16 -7.58
C TRP A 112 2.17 -9.27 -8.04
N ILE A 113 2.40 -10.50 -7.60
CA ILE A 113 1.78 -11.69 -8.20
C ILE A 113 1.30 -12.60 -7.08
N ASN A 114 0.02 -12.95 -7.14
CA ASN A 114 -0.66 -13.88 -6.25
C ASN A 114 -1.87 -14.47 -7.02
N PRO A 115 -1.65 -15.53 -7.81
CA PRO A 115 -2.68 -16.08 -8.68
C PRO A 115 -3.70 -16.89 -7.87
N LEU A 116 -4.96 -16.43 -7.89
CA LEU A 116 -6.14 -17.06 -7.28
C LEU A 116 -5.95 -17.58 -5.84
N ASP A 117 -6.16 -16.70 -4.87
CA ASP A 117 -6.15 -17.00 -3.43
C ASP A 117 -7.37 -16.41 -2.70
N VAL A 118 -7.55 -16.84 -1.46
CA VAL A 118 -8.46 -16.28 -0.46
C VAL A 118 -7.76 -15.12 0.24
N LEU A 119 -8.12 -13.90 -0.17
CA LEU A 119 -7.58 -12.66 0.40
C LEU A 119 -8.20 -12.35 1.75
N GLN A 120 -9.51 -12.56 1.90
CA GLN A 120 -10.24 -12.42 3.15
C GLN A 120 -11.18 -13.61 3.35
N ALA A 121 -11.26 -14.11 4.58
CA ALA A 121 -12.19 -15.13 5.03
C ALA A 121 -12.38 -14.96 6.53
N ASN A 122 -13.44 -14.27 6.93
CA ASN A 122 -13.62 -13.85 8.30
C ASN A 122 -15.09 -13.83 8.72
N VAL A 123 -15.29 -13.85 10.03
CA VAL A 123 -16.58 -13.63 10.67
C VAL A 123 -16.43 -12.56 11.74
N GLY A 124 -17.52 -11.87 12.04
CA GLY A 124 -17.53 -10.80 13.01
C GLY A 124 -18.90 -10.58 13.63
N TYR A 125 -18.91 -9.77 14.67
CA TYR A 125 -20.11 -9.40 15.40
C TYR A 125 -20.04 -7.93 15.83
N ASN A 126 -21.10 -7.19 15.56
CA ASN A 126 -21.33 -5.83 16.00
C ASN A 126 -22.25 -5.85 17.22
N PHE A 127 -21.86 -5.19 18.30
CA PHE A 127 -22.62 -5.11 19.54
C PHE A 127 -22.48 -3.75 20.23
N GLY A 128 -23.29 -3.57 21.27
CA GLY A 128 -23.60 -2.27 21.87
C GLY A 128 -24.89 -1.72 21.28
N ASP A 129 -25.51 -0.77 22.00
CA ASP A 129 -26.85 -0.25 21.68
C ASP A 129 -26.97 0.31 20.25
N GLU A 130 -25.86 0.78 19.68
CA GLU A 130 -25.79 1.32 18.31
C GLU A 130 -24.86 0.49 17.40
N GLY A 131 -24.41 -0.71 17.83
CA GLY A 131 -23.44 -1.52 17.10
C GLY A 131 -22.05 -0.88 17.04
N GLN A 132 -21.73 -0.04 18.04
CA GLN A 132 -20.53 0.78 18.09
C GLN A 132 -19.24 -0.01 18.39
N THR A 133 -19.36 -1.27 18.80
CA THR A 133 -18.23 -2.19 18.94
C THR A 133 -18.33 -3.31 17.91
N TRP A 134 -17.28 -3.46 17.12
CA TRP A 134 -17.15 -4.50 16.11
C TRP A 134 -15.94 -5.37 16.42
N VAL A 135 -16.15 -6.68 16.49
CA VAL A 135 -15.09 -7.68 16.62
C VAL A 135 -15.09 -8.56 15.38
N ARG A 136 -13.91 -8.82 14.81
CA ARG A 136 -13.74 -9.69 13.65
C ARG A 136 -12.57 -10.66 13.87
N VAL A 137 -12.77 -11.91 13.46
CA VAL A 137 -11.78 -12.99 13.53
C VAL A 137 -11.68 -13.73 12.19
N GLY A 138 -10.48 -14.14 11.82
CA GLY A 138 -10.18 -14.86 10.58
C GLY A 138 -9.09 -14.16 9.78
N ARG A 139 -9.16 -14.28 8.45
CA ARG A 139 -8.27 -13.60 7.51
C ARG A 139 -8.91 -12.32 7.01
N PHE A 140 -8.20 -11.20 7.12
CA PHE A 140 -8.71 -9.89 6.72
C PHE A 140 -7.60 -8.97 6.22
N THR A 141 -8.02 -7.86 5.64
CA THR A 141 -7.20 -6.70 5.33
C THR A 141 -7.70 -5.49 6.10
N GLU A 142 -6.82 -4.56 6.43
CA GLU A 142 -7.15 -3.43 7.30
C GLU A 142 -6.40 -2.15 6.90
N ASP A 143 -7.01 -1.00 7.19
CA ASP A 143 -6.41 0.33 7.04
C ASP A 143 -6.35 1.01 8.41
N TRP A 144 -5.14 1.33 8.88
CA TRP A 144 -4.92 1.90 10.21
C TRP A 144 -4.26 3.29 10.15
N GLY A 145 -4.82 4.23 10.93
CA GLY A 145 -4.31 5.59 11.07
C GLY A 145 -4.03 6.28 9.73
N SER A 146 -2.82 6.82 9.59
CA SER A 146 -2.31 7.45 8.37
C SER A 146 -2.05 6.51 7.21
N ARG A 147 -2.16 5.19 7.42
CA ARG A 147 -1.76 4.12 6.48
C ARG A 147 -0.24 3.99 6.29
N ARG A 148 0.59 4.76 7.02
CA ARG A 148 2.06 4.73 6.86
C ARG A 148 2.74 3.48 7.42
N LEU A 149 2.12 2.81 8.39
CA LEU A 149 2.67 1.61 9.04
C LEU A 149 1.92 0.33 8.70
N MET A 150 0.63 0.42 8.42
CA MET A 150 -0.21 -0.72 8.04
C MET A 150 -1.39 -0.25 7.21
N ALA A 151 -1.59 -0.86 6.04
CA ALA A 151 -2.75 -0.59 5.22
C ALA A 151 -3.00 -1.68 4.17
N ARG A 152 -4.24 -1.75 3.70
CA ARG A 152 -4.59 -2.47 2.48
C ARG A 152 -4.02 -1.70 1.30
N ASN A 153 -3.04 -2.28 0.62
CA ASN A 153 -2.44 -1.61 -0.53
C ASN A 153 -3.44 -1.51 -1.68
N ARG A 154 -3.40 -0.38 -2.41
CA ARG A 154 -4.31 -0.06 -3.51
C ARG A 154 -3.61 -0.06 -4.86
N PHE A 155 -2.37 0.43 -4.94
CA PHE A 155 -1.65 0.54 -6.21
C PHE A 155 -0.82 -0.70 -6.53
N ARG A 156 0.01 -1.16 -5.58
CA ARG A 156 0.75 -2.42 -5.76
C ARG A 156 -0.24 -3.55 -6.02
N ASN A 157 0.10 -4.44 -6.94
CA ASN A 157 -0.88 -5.41 -7.42
C ASN A 157 -1.36 -6.34 -6.32
N ALA A 158 -0.43 -7.00 -5.62
CA ALA A 158 -0.79 -8.01 -4.66
C ALA A 158 -0.97 -7.46 -3.22
N ILE A 159 -2.13 -7.77 -2.63
CA ILE A 159 -2.67 -7.19 -1.38
C ILE A 159 -2.31 -8.09 -0.19
N GLY A 160 -1.69 -7.52 0.84
CA GLY A 160 -1.32 -8.26 2.03
C GLY A 160 -2.54 -8.48 2.93
N SER A 161 -2.56 -9.61 3.63
CA SER A 161 -3.61 -9.97 4.59
C SER A 161 -3.01 -10.42 5.91
N TRP A 162 -3.86 -10.47 6.92
CA TRP A 162 -3.53 -10.84 8.29
C TRP A 162 -4.55 -11.84 8.79
N ASP A 163 -4.06 -12.83 9.54
CA ASP A 163 -4.89 -13.80 10.24
C ASP A 163 -4.89 -13.48 11.72
N GLY A 164 -6.06 -13.36 12.34
CA GLY A 164 -6.15 -13.16 13.78
C GLY A 164 -7.44 -12.51 14.21
N LEU A 165 -7.34 -11.55 15.11
CA LEU A 165 -8.47 -10.83 15.71
C LEU A 165 -8.24 -9.32 15.63
N VAL A 166 -9.31 -8.59 15.27
CA VAL A 166 -9.41 -7.14 15.37
C VAL A 166 -10.64 -6.74 16.16
N VAL A 167 -10.52 -5.65 16.91
CA VAL A 167 -11.61 -5.02 17.64
C VAL A 167 -11.59 -3.54 17.34
N HIS A 168 -12.70 -3.00 16.84
CA HIS A 168 -12.91 -1.57 16.68
C HIS A 168 -14.04 -1.13 17.61
N HIS A 169 -13.83 -0.06 18.36
CA HIS A 169 -14.84 0.55 19.20
C HIS A 169 -14.94 2.04 18.90
N ARG A 170 -16.16 2.54 18.71
CA ARG A 170 -16.45 3.96 18.60
C ARG A 170 -17.22 4.40 19.85
N GLY A 171 -16.70 5.37 20.58
CA GLY A 171 -17.40 6.00 21.69
C GLY A 171 -18.36 7.09 21.22
N ASP A 172 -19.34 7.41 22.06
CA ASP A 172 -20.38 8.41 21.78
C ASP A 172 -19.82 9.82 21.57
N ASN A 173 -18.67 10.11 22.19
CA ASN A 173 -17.90 11.35 22.03
C ASN A 173 -17.06 11.39 20.74
N GLY A 174 -17.25 10.45 19.82
CA GLY A 174 -16.52 10.36 18.56
C GLY A 174 -15.12 9.74 18.67
N ASN A 175 -14.63 9.42 19.87
CA ASN A 175 -13.37 8.70 20.04
C ASN A 175 -13.44 7.32 19.38
N GLN A 176 -12.35 6.89 18.76
CA GLN A 176 -12.24 5.56 18.18
C GLN A 176 -11.06 4.83 18.79
N TYR A 177 -11.26 3.57 19.16
CA TYR A 177 -10.23 2.69 19.68
C TYR A 177 -10.15 1.45 18.82
N ARG A 178 -8.94 1.00 18.52
CA ARG A 178 -8.72 -0.22 17.73
C ARG A 178 -7.66 -1.08 18.39
N LEU A 179 -7.89 -2.39 18.38
CA LEU A 179 -6.97 -3.41 18.87
C LEU A 179 -6.79 -4.48 17.80
N MET A 180 -5.57 -4.97 17.64
CA MET A 180 -5.31 -6.12 16.78
C MET A 180 -4.27 -7.06 17.39
N ALA A 181 -4.49 -8.36 17.18
CA ALA A 181 -3.56 -9.41 17.48
C ALA A 181 -3.55 -10.40 16.31
N THR A 182 -2.48 -10.36 15.51
CA THR A 182 -2.46 -11.02 14.20
C THR A 182 -1.16 -11.73 13.90
N GLN A 183 -1.22 -12.59 12.91
CA GLN A 183 -0.10 -13.13 12.16
C GLN A 183 -0.13 -12.58 10.74
N VAL A 184 1.03 -12.36 10.16
CA VAL A 184 1.12 -11.94 8.76
C VAL A 184 0.95 -13.16 7.88
N VAL A 185 0.04 -13.07 6.91
CA VAL A 185 -0.14 -14.11 5.90
C VAL A 185 1.01 -14.02 4.90
N GLN A 186 1.72 -15.13 4.74
CA GLN A 186 2.80 -15.24 3.78
C GLN A 186 2.26 -15.55 2.41
N ARG A 187 2.71 -14.73 1.46
CA ARG A 187 2.32 -14.87 0.09
C ARG A 187 3.22 -15.83 -0.67
N LEU A 188 2.65 -16.81 -1.33
CA LEU A 188 3.39 -17.82 -2.09
C LEU A 188 2.99 -17.78 -3.59
N PRO A 189 3.85 -18.25 -4.51
CA PRO A 189 5.24 -18.69 -4.30
C PRO A 189 6.19 -17.51 -4.10
N THR A 190 7.43 -17.77 -3.66
CA THR A 190 8.46 -16.72 -3.49
C THR A 190 9.56 -16.75 -4.55
N ASP A 191 9.67 -17.85 -5.32
CA ASP A 191 10.71 -18.00 -6.34
C ASP A 191 10.34 -17.28 -7.65
N ALA A 192 11.35 -16.70 -8.30
CA ALA A 192 11.15 -15.85 -9.47
C ALA A 192 10.51 -16.60 -10.65
N ARG A 193 10.83 -17.88 -10.85
CA ARG A 193 10.33 -18.65 -11.99
C ARG A 193 8.83 -18.93 -11.84
N SER A 194 8.41 -19.43 -10.68
CA SER A 194 7.00 -19.66 -10.39
C SER A 194 6.18 -18.37 -10.49
N LEU A 195 6.74 -17.24 -10.05
CA LEU A 195 6.09 -15.93 -10.16
C LEU A 195 5.91 -15.50 -11.62
N LEU A 196 6.95 -15.64 -12.46
CA LEU A 196 6.87 -15.31 -13.89
C LEU A 196 5.82 -16.17 -14.61
N ASP A 197 5.71 -17.45 -14.25
CA ASP A 197 4.73 -18.37 -14.82
C ASP A 197 3.31 -18.16 -14.28
N ASN A 198 3.08 -17.17 -13.38
CA ASN A 198 1.84 -16.99 -12.62
C ASN A 198 1.38 -18.32 -11.98
N LYS A 199 2.32 -19.10 -11.44
CA LYS A 199 2.03 -20.36 -10.77
C LYS A 199 1.22 -20.07 -9.51
N ARG A 200 0.08 -20.75 -9.38
CA ARG A 200 -0.73 -20.71 -8.18
C ARG A 200 -0.07 -21.53 -7.07
N GLU A 201 0.05 -20.91 -5.91
CA GLU A 201 0.41 -21.53 -4.64
C GLU A 201 -0.42 -20.85 -3.55
N ARG A 202 -0.86 -21.60 -2.54
CA ARG A 202 -1.76 -21.07 -1.52
C ARG A 202 -0.97 -20.30 -0.48
N ASP A 203 -1.46 -19.12 -0.12
CA ASP A 203 -0.91 -18.28 0.94
C ASP A 203 -1.09 -18.93 2.32
N GLU A 204 -0.02 -18.90 3.10
CA GLU A 204 0.08 -19.61 4.37
C GLU A 204 0.24 -18.65 5.54
N SER A 205 -0.47 -18.93 6.62
CA SER A 205 -0.37 -18.16 7.86
C SER A 205 0.79 -18.68 8.68
N SER A 206 1.62 -17.78 9.21
CA SER A 206 2.81 -18.17 9.93
C SER A 206 2.97 -17.46 11.27
N ALA A 207 3.16 -18.25 12.32
CA ALA A 207 3.54 -17.74 13.64
C ALA A 207 4.95 -17.11 13.67
N ALA A 208 5.73 -17.26 12.58
CA ALA A 208 7.04 -16.64 12.40
C ALA A 208 6.97 -15.11 12.34
N GLN A 209 5.82 -14.53 11.97
CA GLN A 209 5.63 -13.07 11.93
C GLN A 209 4.32 -12.71 12.62
N ARG A 210 4.43 -12.21 13.86
CA ARG A 210 3.29 -11.75 14.66
C ARG A 210 3.26 -10.23 14.70
N PHE A 211 2.07 -9.66 14.55
CA PHE A 211 1.85 -8.23 14.51
C PHE A 211 0.67 -7.83 15.40
N TYR A 212 0.93 -6.92 16.33
CA TYR A 212 -0.03 -6.42 17.30
C TYR A 212 -0.16 -4.91 17.19
N GLY A 213 -1.31 -4.37 17.57
CA GLY A 213 -1.52 -2.93 17.56
C GLY A 213 -2.61 -2.46 18.48
N VAL A 214 -2.42 -1.25 18.98
CA VAL A 214 -3.37 -0.46 19.76
C VAL A 214 -3.38 0.93 19.14
N PHE A 215 -4.56 1.46 18.86
CA PHE A 215 -4.73 2.76 18.23
C PHE A 215 -5.90 3.50 18.88
N ALA A 216 -5.73 4.80 19.08
CA ALA A 216 -6.79 5.70 19.50
C ALA A 216 -6.83 6.94 18.58
N SER A 217 -8.02 7.29 18.09
CA SER A 217 -8.32 8.57 17.45
C SER A 217 -9.20 9.39 18.39
N LEU A 218 -8.72 10.58 18.72
CA LEU A 218 -9.26 11.48 19.73
C LEU A 218 -9.51 12.85 19.06
N PRO A 219 -10.62 13.00 18.31
CA PRO A 219 -10.88 14.20 17.50
C PRO A 219 -11.09 15.47 18.33
N GLU A 220 -11.43 15.34 19.61
CA GLU A 220 -11.74 16.47 20.50
C GLU A 220 -10.68 16.70 21.60
N LEU A 221 -9.54 16.00 21.55
CA LEU A 221 -8.48 16.14 22.57
C LEU A 221 -7.88 17.55 22.60
N PHE A 222 -7.69 18.15 21.42
CA PHE A 222 -7.22 19.53 21.27
C PHE A 222 -8.18 20.29 20.35
N PRO A 223 -8.51 21.56 20.66
CA PRO A 223 -9.38 22.37 19.81
C PRO A 223 -8.90 22.39 18.35
N ALA A 224 -9.81 22.12 17.42
CA ALA A 224 -9.58 22.11 15.96
C ALA A 224 -8.57 21.08 15.43
N LEU A 225 -8.06 20.17 16.26
CA LEU A 225 -7.08 19.15 15.85
C LEU A 225 -7.58 17.74 16.13
N ALA A 226 -7.63 16.91 15.08
CA ALA A 226 -7.77 15.48 15.26
C ALA A 226 -6.42 14.89 15.69
N THR A 227 -6.43 14.21 16.85
CA THR A 227 -5.23 13.55 17.40
C THR A 227 -5.33 12.05 17.27
N GLU A 228 -4.29 11.40 16.78
CA GLU A 228 -4.17 9.94 16.78
C GLU A 228 -2.93 9.54 17.58
N ILE A 229 -3.06 8.54 18.46
CA ILE A 229 -1.94 7.94 19.20
C ILE A 229 -1.98 6.43 19.00
N TYR A 230 -0.83 5.80 18.85
CA TYR A 230 -0.80 4.36 18.56
C TYR A 230 0.50 3.70 18.98
N TYR A 231 0.41 2.38 19.14
CA TYR A 231 1.51 1.48 19.38
C TYR A 231 1.34 0.22 18.54
N TYR A 232 2.41 -0.24 17.92
CA TYR A 232 2.50 -1.48 17.16
C TYR A 232 3.67 -2.32 17.63
N ALA A 233 3.51 -3.64 17.62
CA ALA A 233 4.57 -4.58 17.94
C ALA A 233 4.72 -5.62 16.82
N LEU A 234 5.90 -5.66 16.20
CA LEU A 234 6.30 -6.72 15.27
C LEU A 234 7.21 -7.71 16.01
N ARG A 235 6.89 -8.99 15.93
CA ARG A 235 7.68 -10.08 16.51
C ARG A 235 7.93 -11.13 15.45
N GLU A 236 9.12 -11.11 14.89
CA GLU A 236 9.60 -12.16 14.01
C GLU A 236 10.37 -13.21 14.80
N LYS A 237 10.27 -14.46 14.33
CA LYS A 237 11.10 -15.56 14.78
C LYS A 237 11.33 -16.48 13.58
N ASP A 238 12.58 -16.55 13.13
CA ASP A 238 12.94 -17.40 12.01
C ASP A 238 12.56 -18.86 12.27
N THR A 239 12.12 -19.55 11.21
CA THR A 239 11.85 -20.98 11.20
C THR A 239 12.73 -21.63 10.13
N ARG A 240 12.70 -22.97 10.01
CA ARG A 240 13.45 -23.66 8.95
C ARG A 240 13.08 -23.15 7.55
N ASP A 241 11.80 -22.88 7.33
CA ASP A 241 11.27 -22.56 6.00
C ASP A 241 11.13 -21.05 5.77
N ILE A 242 11.20 -20.25 6.85
CA ILE A 242 10.98 -18.80 6.81
C ILE A 242 12.15 -18.11 7.49
N GLN A 243 13.01 -17.51 6.67
CA GLN A 243 14.07 -16.62 7.13
C GLN A 243 13.62 -15.17 7.00
N THR A 244 13.75 -14.42 8.09
CA THR A 244 13.43 -12.99 8.16
C THR A 244 14.66 -12.22 8.62
N ARG A 245 14.51 -10.91 8.89
CA ARG A 245 15.53 -10.14 9.62
C ARG A 245 15.38 -10.29 11.13
N ASN A 246 14.61 -11.26 11.61
CA ASN A 246 14.32 -11.53 13.01
C ASN A 246 13.92 -10.26 13.80
N ARG A 247 13.14 -9.37 13.15
CA ARG A 247 12.76 -8.07 13.70
C ARG A 247 11.89 -8.23 14.94
N ARG A 248 12.28 -7.58 16.02
CA ARG A 248 11.52 -7.44 17.26
C ARG A 248 11.37 -5.95 17.50
N PHE A 249 10.34 -5.35 16.93
CA PHE A 249 10.13 -3.91 16.95
C PHE A 249 8.92 -3.53 17.79
N ASP A 250 9.12 -2.49 18.58
CA ASP A 250 8.10 -1.68 19.22
C ASP A 250 8.05 -0.35 18.48
N THR A 251 6.88 0.06 18.00
CA THR A 251 6.70 1.28 17.22
C THR A 251 5.57 2.09 17.83
N THR A 252 5.85 3.30 18.30
CA THR A 252 4.85 4.22 18.85
C THR A 252 4.80 5.48 18.01
N GLY A 253 3.66 6.15 17.97
CA GLY A 253 3.56 7.43 17.28
C GLY A 253 2.36 8.26 17.67
N VAL A 254 2.46 9.53 17.27
CA VAL A 254 1.44 10.55 17.46
C VAL A 254 1.24 11.29 16.14
N ARG A 255 -0.02 11.51 15.77
CA ARG A 255 -0.41 12.30 14.62
C ARG A 255 -1.38 13.39 15.01
N LEU A 256 -1.14 14.59 14.51
CA LEU A 256 -2.00 15.76 14.63
C LEU A 256 -2.38 16.22 13.24
N ARG A 257 -3.67 16.49 13.00
CA ARG A 257 -4.13 17.08 11.76
C ARG A 257 -5.25 18.07 12.00
N SER A 258 -5.25 19.17 11.26
CA SER A 258 -6.41 20.05 11.18
C SER A 258 -7.38 19.56 10.11
N ALA A 259 -8.62 20.02 10.17
CA ALA A 259 -9.56 19.85 9.07
C ALA A 259 -9.08 20.62 7.82
N ARG A 260 -9.43 20.11 6.65
CA ARG A 260 -9.23 20.80 5.38
C ARG A 260 -10.52 21.51 5.00
N ASN A 261 -10.46 22.82 4.81
CA ASN A 261 -11.61 23.65 4.45
C ASN A 261 -11.28 24.54 3.24
N PRO A 262 -12.24 24.86 2.37
CA PRO A 262 -12.07 25.86 1.31
C PRO A 262 -11.64 27.21 1.89
N GLY A 263 -10.70 27.88 1.21
CA GLY A 263 -10.18 29.20 1.59
C GLY A 263 -9.24 29.19 2.81
N ALA A 264 -8.87 28.03 3.35
CA ALA A 264 -8.12 27.91 4.60
C ALA A 264 -6.82 27.10 4.47
N PHE A 265 -5.91 27.34 5.42
CA PHE A 265 -4.75 26.49 5.64
C PHE A 265 -5.15 25.22 6.40
N ASP A 266 -4.49 24.12 6.04
CA ASP A 266 -4.53 22.86 6.77
C ASP A 266 -3.11 22.35 7.06
N PHE A 267 -2.94 21.55 8.10
CA PHE A 267 -1.67 20.89 8.37
C PHE A 267 -1.85 19.45 8.86
N GLU A 268 -0.79 18.66 8.67
CA GLU A 268 -0.65 17.35 9.27
C GLU A 268 0.80 17.18 9.76
N MET A 269 0.96 16.62 10.96
CA MET A 269 2.23 16.20 11.51
C MET A 269 2.08 14.78 12.06
N GLU A 270 3.01 13.89 11.74
CA GLU A 270 3.08 12.56 12.34
C GLU A 270 4.51 12.23 12.73
N SER A 271 4.71 11.84 13.99
CA SER A 271 6.02 11.49 14.54
C SER A 271 5.98 10.05 15.02
N ILE A 272 6.94 9.25 14.60
CA ILE A 272 6.98 7.81 14.84
C ILE A 272 8.35 7.44 15.40
N LEU A 273 8.36 6.70 16.51
CA LEU A 273 9.56 6.14 17.12
C LEU A 273 9.49 4.62 17.04
N GLN A 274 10.55 3.99 16.56
CA GLN A 274 10.71 2.55 16.45
C GLN A 274 11.95 2.11 17.22
N PHE A 275 11.82 1.08 18.05
CA PHE A 275 12.93 0.56 18.85
C PHE A 275 12.84 -0.96 18.98
N GLY A 276 13.96 -1.60 19.33
CA GLY A 276 14.01 -3.03 19.59
C GLY A 276 15.24 -3.68 19.00
N LYS A 277 15.09 -4.79 18.27
CA LYS A 277 16.22 -5.51 17.67
C LYS A 277 15.90 -6.00 16.26
N ARG A 278 16.94 -6.20 15.45
CA ARG A 278 16.85 -6.84 14.13
C ARG A 278 18.19 -7.44 13.74
N ARG A 279 18.20 -8.19 12.64
CA ARG A 279 19.40 -8.58 11.91
C ARG A 279 19.54 -7.73 10.66
N ASN A 280 20.74 -7.72 10.10
CA ASN A 280 21.03 -6.93 8.91
C ASN A 280 20.37 -7.55 7.67
N SER A 281 20.45 -8.88 7.55
CA SER A 281 20.00 -9.65 6.39
C SER A 281 18.99 -10.75 6.75
N THR A 282 18.43 -11.38 5.72
CA THR A 282 17.64 -12.62 5.83
C THR A 282 18.49 -13.87 5.62
N SER A 283 19.82 -13.74 5.65
CA SER A 283 20.70 -14.90 5.51
C SER A 283 20.57 -15.80 6.73
N PRO A 284 20.45 -17.13 6.57
CA PRO A 284 20.42 -18.04 7.71
C PRO A 284 21.75 -18.03 8.50
N THR A 285 22.85 -17.55 7.91
CA THR A 285 24.14 -17.39 8.59
C THR A 285 24.24 -16.10 9.38
N ASP A 286 23.35 -15.15 9.15
CA ASP A 286 23.28 -13.91 9.92
C ASP A 286 22.49 -14.17 11.20
N GLN A 287 23.22 -14.26 12.30
CA GLN A 287 22.68 -14.54 13.64
C GLN A 287 22.91 -13.39 14.61
N LEU A 288 23.48 -12.28 14.13
CA LEU A 288 23.86 -11.15 14.96
C LEU A 288 22.70 -10.17 15.06
N ASP A 289 22.11 -10.11 16.26
CA ASP A 289 21.10 -9.11 16.56
C ASP A 289 21.78 -7.74 16.75
N GLN A 290 21.31 -6.75 15.99
CA GLN A 290 21.60 -5.33 16.14
C GLN A 290 20.55 -4.66 17.02
N ASP A 291 20.98 -3.76 17.88
CA ASP A 291 20.07 -2.90 18.66
C ASP A 291 19.50 -1.82 17.74
N HIS A 292 18.19 -1.60 17.82
CA HIS A 292 17.46 -0.79 16.85
C HIS A 292 16.83 0.42 17.52
N LEU A 293 17.08 1.60 16.93
CA LEU A 293 16.44 2.86 17.28
C LEU A 293 16.30 3.72 16.03
N ALA A 294 15.08 3.89 15.56
CA ALA A 294 14.77 4.65 14.36
C ALA A 294 13.56 5.56 14.57
N TYR A 295 13.44 6.58 13.74
CA TYR A 295 12.32 7.51 13.81
C TYR A 295 11.94 8.04 12.43
N PHE A 296 10.67 8.38 12.30
CA PHE A 296 10.09 8.97 11.11
C PHE A 296 9.28 10.20 11.48
N GLN A 297 9.44 11.27 10.70
CA GLN A 297 8.70 12.50 10.80
C GLN A 297 8.04 12.79 9.47
N TYR A 298 6.73 13.02 9.49
CA TYR A 298 5.98 13.64 8.40
C TYR A 298 5.49 15.01 8.83
N LEU A 299 5.56 15.97 7.92
CA LEU A 299 4.96 17.30 8.05
C LEU A 299 4.34 17.71 6.71
N SER A 300 3.13 18.24 6.74
CA SER A 300 2.54 18.93 5.60
C SER A 300 1.79 20.18 6.04
N VAL A 301 1.90 21.22 5.23
CA VAL A 301 1.08 22.44 5.33
C VAL A 301 0.49 22.66 3.95
N GLY A 302 -0.83 22.80 3.86
CA GLY A 302 -1.52 23.05 2.60
C GLY A 302 -2.49 24.22 2.69
N TYR A 303 -2.84 24.75 1.52
CA TYR A 303 -3.88 25.75 1.35
C TYR A 303 -4.86 25.27 0.28
N SER A 304 -6.14 25.19 0.62
CA SER A 304 -7.21 24.83 -0.32
C SER A 304 -7.88 26.10 -0.81
N PHE A 305 -7.80 26.38 -2.10
CA PHE A 305 -8.41 27.56 -2.70
C PHE A 305 -9.94 27.40 -2.75
N ASP A 306 -10.68 28.45 -2.42
CA ASP A 306 -12.14 28.48 -2.53
C ASP A 306 -12.58 28.77 -3.96
N ILE A 307 -12.39 27.79 -4.84
CA ILE A 307 -12.76 27.83 -6.25
C ILE A 307 -13.39 26.49 -6.67
N PRO A 308 -14.21 26.45 -7.74
CA PRO A 308 -14.95 25.25 -8.12
C PRO A 308 -14.09 24.01 -8.36
N SER A 309 -12.85 24.19 -8.82
CA SER A 309 -11.93 23.07 -9.09
C SER A 309 -11.18 22.57 -7.85
N ALA A 310 -11.53 23.06 -6.64
CA ALA A 310 -10.97 22.63 -5.35
C ALA A 310 -9.44 22.51 -5.33
N VAL A 311 -8.74 23.44 -6.00
CA VAL A 311 -7.29 23.40 -6.10
C VAL A 311 -6.69 23.44 -4.70
N ARG A 312 -5.68 22.60 -4.45
CA ARG A 312 -4.91 22.64 -3.21
C ARG A 312 -3.42 22.55 -3.51
N LEU A 313 -2.66 23.47 -2.93
CA LEU A 313 -1.21 23.43 -2.90
C LEU A 313 -0.74 22.98 -1.51
N ALA A 314 0.20 22.04 -1.46
CA ALA A 314 0.76 21.51 -0.23
C ALA A 314 2.28 21.55 -0.28
N LEU A 315 2.90 21.99 0.80
CA LEU A 315 4.28 21.65 1.15
C LEU A 315 4.25 20.34 1.92
N GLU A 316 5.13 19.41 1.56
CA GLU A 316 5.30 18.11 2.20
C GLU A 316 6.78 17.94 2.59
N PHE A 317 7.02 17.38 3.76
CA PHE A 317 8.36 17.06 4.24
C PHE A 317 8.34 15.74 4.98
N ASP A 318 9.24 14.84 4.60
CA ASP A 318 9.43 13.56 5.25
C ASP A 318 10.90 13.42 5.67
N TYR A 319 11.11 12.93 6.89
CA TYR A 319 12.40 12.48 7.40
C TYR A 319 12.25 11.05 7.90
N ALA A 320 13.04 10.12 7.38
CA ALA A 320 13.18 8.74 7.85
C ALA A 320 14.64 8.52 8.23
N SER A 321 14.91 8.16 9.48
CA SER A 321 16.28 7.92 9.92
C SER A 321 16.96 6.81 9.11
N GLY A 322 18.27 6.96 8.92
CA GLY A 322 19.14 5.98 8.28
C GLY A 322 20.10 5.36 9.27
N ASP A 323 20.87 4.39 8.80
CA ASP A 323 21.92 3.76 9.57
C ASP A 323 23.24 4.55 9.48
N ARG A 324 23.85 4.89 10.62
CA ARG A 324 25.03 5.78 10.60
C ARG A 324 26.31 5.03 10.24
N ASP A 325 26.49 3.85 10.82
CA ASP A 325 27.67 3.01 10.62
C ASP A 325 27.24 1.58 10.26
N PRO A 326 27.35 1.17 8.99
CA PRO A 326 26.90 -0.16 8.58
C PRO A 326 27.77 -1.31 9.12
N PHE A 327 28.83 -1.02 9.90
CA PHE A 327 29.78 -1.98 10.45
C PHE A 327 29.67 -2.14 11.97
N ASP A 328 28.71 -1.47 12.62
CA ASP A 328 28.44 -1.66 14.04
C ASP A 328 27.26 -2.62 14.28
N ASN A 329 26.92 -2.80 15.56
CA ASN A 329 25.81 -3.64 16.00
C ASN A 329 24.55 -2.82 16.29
N ASP A 330 24.45 -1.61 15.73
CA ASP A 330 23.29 -0.76 15.86
C ASP A 330 22.55 -0.69 14.51
N SER A 331 21.28 -0.29 14.56
CA SER A 331 20.52 0.00 13.36
C SER A 331 19.66 1.24 13.54
N GLY A 332 20.05 2.32 12.87
CA GLY A 332 19.30 3.58 12.83
C GLY A 332 18.20 3.65 11.77
N ARG A 333 18.11 2.65 10.89
CA ARG A 333 17.28 2.70 9.68
C ARG A 333 15.81 2.38 9.93
N PHE A 334 14.93 3.36 9.70
CA PHE A 334 13.48 3.19 9.87
C PHE A 334 12.90 2.08 8.96
N ASP A 335 11.97 1.30 9.51
CA ASP A 335 11.21 0.26 8.79
C ASP A 335 9.74 0.68 8.63
N SER A 336 9.25 0.68 7.39
CA SER A 336 7.87 1.06 7.04
C SER A 336 6.80 0.04 7.48
N LEU A 337 7.21 -1.09 8.07
CA LEU A 337 6.38 -2.23 8.41
C LEU A 337 5.59 -2.72 7.19
N PHE A 338 4.26 -2.53 7.20
CA PHE A 338 3.35 -3.00 6.15
C PHE A 338 2.65 -1.85 5.40
N GLY A 339 3.05 -0.60 5.64
CA GLY A 339 2.44 0.58 5.01
C GLY A 339 2.95 0.83 3.58
N PRO A 340 2.07 1.10 2.60
CA PRO A 340 2.48 1.50 1.26
C PRO A 340 3.08 2.91 1.26
N THR A 341 3.92 3.20 0.26
CA THR A 341 4.59 4.51 0.07
C THR A 341 4.05 5.29 -1.13
N THR A 342 3.05 4.73 -1.83
CA THR A 342 2.48 5.27 -3.08
C THR A 342 1.99 6.70 -2.96
N PHE A 343 1.39 7.06 -1.83
CA PHE A 343 0.80 8.39 -1.64
C PHE A 343 1.83 9.46 -1.26
N GLU A 344 3.04 9.08 -0.84
CA GLU A 344 4.11 10.04 -0.47
C GLU A 344 5.13 10.21 -1.59
N PHE A 345 5.71 9.09 -2.08
CA PHE A 345 6.92 9.11 -2.91
C PHE A 345 6.69 8.68 -4.37
N GLY A 346 5.42 8.66 -4.79
CA GLY A 346 4.99 8.21 -6.11
C GLY A 346 4.62 6.74 -6.14
N VAL A 347 3.96 6.34 -7.22
CA VAL A 347 3.35 5.00 -7.32
C VAL A 347 4.36 3.86 -7.14
N VAL A 348 3.91 2.77 -6.53
CA VAL A 348 4.76 1.62 -6.20
C VAL A 348 4.44 0.51 -7.20
N GLY A 349 5.17 0.57 -8.31
CA GLY A 349 5.10 -0.26 -9.53
C GLY A 349 6.46 -0.85 -9.90
N LEU A 350 6.73 -0.92 -11.21
CA LEU A 350 8.10 -1.00 -11.72
C LEU A 350 8.97 0.16 -11.19
N TYR A 351 8.36 1.34 -10.99
CA TYR A 351 8.92 2.43 -10.21
C TYR A 351 8.71 2.19 -8.72
N ASP A 352 9.80 2.03 -7.97
CA ASP A 352 9.76 1.88 -6.50
C ASP A 352 11.15 2.13 -5.84
N PRO A 353 11.86 3.23 -6.14
CA PRO A 353 13.20 3.47 -5.57
C PRO A 353 13.16 3.95 -4.12
N PHE A 354 12.10 4.65 -3.71
CA PHE A 354 12.01 5.33 -2.41
C PHE A 354 11.11 4.59 -1.41
N SER A 355 11.52 4.61 -0.16
CA SER A 355 10.77 4.12 1.00
C SER A 355 11.04 4.99 2.21
N ARG A 356 10.26 4.86 3.29
CA ARG A 356 10.55 5.54 4.57
C ARG A 356 11.73 4.82 5.23
N SER A 357 12.93 5.03 4.71
CA SER A 357 14.16 4.44 5.24
C SER A 357 15.34 5.22 4.69
N ASN A 358 16.13 5.84 5.58
CA ASN A 358 17.27 6.66 5.20
C ASN A 358 16.92 7.75 4.16
N LEU A 359 15.97 8.63 4.51
CA LEU A 359 15.39 9.57 3.55
C LEU A 359 15.13 10.94 4.18
N ILE A 360 15.47 12.00 3.46
CA ILE A 360 15.00 13.37 3.70
C ILE A 360 14.40 13.85 2.38
N THR A 361 13.14 14.27 2.39
CA THR A 361 12.47 14.69 1.15
C THR A 361 11.46 15.81 1.36
N PRO A 362 11.86 17.09 1.16
CA PRO A 362 10.93 18.17 0.91
C PRO A 362 10.28 18.04 -0.48
N GLY A 363 9.03 18.48 -0.59
CA GLY A 363 8.29 18.49 -1.85
C GLY A 363 7.08 19.41 -1.85
N LEU A 364 6.56 19.65 -3.05
CA LEU A 364 5.32 20.36 -3.31
C LEU A 364 4.33 19.41 -3.97
N ARG A 365 3.06 19.51 -3.61
CA ARG A 365 1.96 18.79 -4.25
C ARG A 365 0.83 19.73 -4.59
N LEU A 366 0.45 19.74 -5.86
CA LEU A 366 -0.75 20.40 -6.36
C LEU A 366 -1.80 19.35 -6.70
N THR A 367 -3.01 19.50 -6.17
CA THR A 367 -4.17 18.68 -6.56
C THR A 367 -5.30 19.57 -7.02
N ALA A 368 -6.12 19.07 -7.94
CA ALA A 368 -7.33 19.76 -8.38
C ALA A 368 -8.41 18.73 -8.74
N ASP A 369 -9.66 19.12 -8.57
CA ASP A 369 -10.84 18.36 -8.98
C ASP A 369 -11.67 19.24 -9.94
N PRO A 370 -11.27 19.41 -11.22
CA PRO A 370 -11.94 20.33 -12.14
C PRO A 370 -13.42 20.01 -12.39
N THR A 371 -13.79 18.73 -12.27
CA THR A 371 -15.17 18.23 -12.27
C THR A 371 -15.30 17.16 -11.19
N ALA A 372 -16.53 16.73 -10.88
CA ALA A 372 -16.77 15.67 -9.89
C ALA A 372 -16.10 14.33 -10.25
N ASP A 373 -15.80 14.12 -11.53
CA ASP A 373 -15.29 12.85 -12.07
C ASP A 373 -13.82 12.91 -12.46
N LEU A 374 -13.15 14.06 -12.33
CA LEU A 374 -11.77 14.26 -12.75
C LEU A 374 -10.91 14.75 -11.59
N ASN A 375 -9.90 13.96 -11.21
CA ASN A 375 -8.88 14.31 -10.23
C ASN A 375 -7.51 14.44 -10.93
N LEU A 376 -6.85 15.56 -10.69
CA LEU A 376 -5.52 15.87 -11.20
C LEU A 376 -4.53 16.01 -10.04
N MET A 377 -3.29 15.57 -10.24
CA MET A 377 -2.21 15.76 -9.30
C MET A 377 -0.88 15.99 -10.01
N VAL A 378 -0.11 16.95 -9.50
CA VAL A 378 1.30 17.13 -9.82
C VAL A 378 2.08 17.17 -8.50
N ALA A 379 3.13 16.39 -8.37
CA ALA A 379 4.04 16.43 -7.23
C ALA A 379 5.48 16.65 -7.70
N TYR A 380 6.23 17.43 -6.95
CA TYR A 380 7.65 17.68 -7.19
C TYR A 380 8.41 17.52 -5.90
N ARG A 381 9.43 16.66 -5.87
CA ARG A 381 10.22 16.37 -4.67
C ARG A 381 11.70 16.32 -4.96
N HIS A 382 12.48 16.68 -3.94
CA HIS A 382 13.90 16.37 -3.88
C HIS A 382 14.16 15.29 -2.83
N PHE A 383 15.26 14.54 -2.98
CA PHE A 383 15.59 13.41 -2.12
C PHE A 383 17.05 13.45 -1.66
N TRP A 384 17.27 13.21 -0.38
CA TRP A 384 18.58 12.97 0.22
C TRP A 384 18.56 11.73 1.10
N LEU A 385 19.71 11.09 1.25
CA LEU A 385 19.97 10.16 2.35
C LEU A 385 20.04 10.95 3.67
N ALA A 386 19.41 10.41 4.71
CA ALA A 386 19.58 10.94 6.07
C ALA A 386 20.99 10.65 6.60
N GLU A 387 21.52 9.48 6.28
CA GLU A 387 22.86 9.00 6.60
C GLU A 387 23.57 8.53 5.32
N LYS A 388 24.72 9.15 5.00
CA LYS A 388 25.43 8.99 3.71
C LYS A 388 26.01 7.59 3.47
N ARG A 389 26.27 6.85 4.55
CA ARG A 389 26.88 5.51 4.49
C ARG A 389 25.85 4.39 4.37
N ASP A 390 24.58 4.68 4.62
CA ASP A 390 23.50 3.71 4.48
C ASP A 390 22.92 3.72 3.06
N SER A 391 22.29 2.61 2.70
CA SER A 391 21.76 2.35 1.37
C SER A 391 20.55 3.22 1.03
N TRP A 392 20.37 3.50 -0.26
CA TRP A 392 19.17 4.12 -0.81
C TRP A 392 18.00 3.13 -0.82
N GLY A 393 17.17 3.23 0.22
CA GLY A 393 15.81 2.69 0.23
C GLY A 393 15.69 1.25 -0.28
N ARG A 394 14.80 1.04 -1.25
CA ARG A 394 14.55 -0.27 -1.87
C ARG A 394 15.53 -0.61 -3.00
N THR A 395 16.35 0.35 -3.44
CA THR A 395 17.33 0.09 -4.50
C THR A 395 18.51 -0.74 -3.99
N GLY A 396 18.86 -0.55 -2.71
CA GLY A 396 20.05 -1.15 -2.10
C GLY A 396 21.37 -0.54 -2.59
N LEU A 397 21.35 0.49 -3.45
CA LEU A 397 22.55 1.24 -3.81
C LEU A 397 23.16 1.87 -2.56
N GLN A 398 24.47 1.71 -2.37
CA GLN A 398 25.16 2.15 -1.17
C GLN A 398 26.61 2.49 -1.49
N ASP A 399 27.09 3.58 -0.91
CA ASP A 399 28.51 3.88 -0.77
C ASP A 399 28.85 3.89 0.72
N VAL A 400 29.45 2.81 1.20
CA VAL A 400 29.77 2.63 2.63
C VAL A 400 30.78 3.66 3.15
N THR A 401 31.52 4.34 2.28
CA THR A 401 32.44 5.41 2.67
C THR A 401 31.70 6.73 2.93
N GLY A 402 30.56 6.94 2.26
CA GLY A 402 29.78 8.18 2.24
C GLY A 402 30.35 9.26 1.32
N ALA A 403 31.35 8.95 0.49
CA ALA A 403 32.04 9.89 -0.39
C ALA A 403 31.14 10.38 -1.54
N SER A 404 30.17 9.58 -1.98
CA SER A 404 29.19 9.92 -3.01
C SER A 404 28.30 11.10 -2.60
N GLY A 405 28.20 11.42 -1.30
CA GLY A 405 27.30 12.45 -0.79
C GLY A 405 25.89 11.94 -0.51
N SER A 406 25.00 12.81 -0.04
CA SER A 406 23.65 12.43 0.37
C SER A 406 22.57 12.70 -0.68
N TYR A 407 22.77 13.61 -1.63
CA TYR A 407 21.71 13.97 -2.58
C TYR A 407 21.43 12.82 -3.56
N LEU A 408 20.18 12.42 -3.72
CA LEU A 408 19.75 11.32 -4.58
C LEU A 408 19.09 11.81 -5.87
N GLY A 409 18.75 13.10 -5.95
CA GLY A 409 18.08 13.69 -7.11
C GLY A 409 16.72 14.28 -6.79
N GLN A 410 15.94 14.46 -7.84
CA GLN A 410 14.61 15.07 -7.80
C GLN A 410 13.68 14.35 -8.74
N HIS A 411 12.39 14.33 -8.43
CA HIS A 411 11.40 13.79 -9.34
C HIS A 411 10.16 14.66 -9.47
N VAL A 412 9.54 14.59 -10.65
CA VAL A 412 8.21 15.13 -10.92
C VAL A 412 7.27 13.95 -11.17
N GLU A 413 6.13 13.93 -10.50
CA GLU A 413 5.03 12.99 -10.70
C GLU A 413 3.81 13.74 -11.23
N VAL A 414 3.13 13.19 -12.23
CA VAL A 414 1.84 13.67 -12.72
C VAL A 414 0.86 12.51 -12.69
N ARG A 415 -0.38 12.77 -12.26
CA ARG A 415 -1.48 11.80 -12.28
C ARG A 415 -2.78 12.44 -12.77
N VAL A 416 -3.49 11.68 -13.60
CA VAL A 416 -4.85 11.94 -14.02
C VAL A 416 -5.71 10.74 -13.65
N ARG A 417 -6.80 10.99 -12.93
CA ARG A 417 -7.81 9.98 -12.61
C ARG A 417 -9.16 10.47 -13.09
N TRP A 418 -9.81 9.68 -13.94
CA TRP A 418 -11.07 10.04 -14.57
C TRP A 418 -12.10 8.92 -14.40
N ASP A 419 -13.19 9.21 -13.72
CA ASP A 419 -14.37 8.37 -13.60
C ASP A 419 -15.22 8.48 -14.88
N VAL A 420 -14.82 7.77 -15.93
CA VAL A 420 -15.49 7.77 -17.25
C VAL A 420 -16.96 7.39 -17.14
N VAL A 421 -17.25 6.38 -16.30
CA VAL A 421 -18.60 6.02 -15.90
C VAL A 421 -18.62 6.06 -14.38
N PRO A 422 -19.15 7.13 -13.75
CA PRO A 422 -19.08 7.33 -12.31
C PRO A 422 -19.56 6.11 -11.54
N GLY A 423 -18.69 5.56 -10.68
CA GLY A 423 -19.00 4.40 -9.85
C GLY A 423 -18.83 3.02 -10.51
N ASN A 424 -18.50 2.95 -11.81
CA ASN A 424 -18.26 1.68 -12.52
C ASN A 424 -16.93 1.62 -13.29
N ILE A 425 -16.54 2.68 -14.00
CA ILE A 425 -15.35 2.67 -14.86
C ILE A 425 -14.49 3.88 -14.56
N ARG A 426 -13.24 3.62 -14.15
CA ARG A 426 -12.23 4.62 -13.87
C ARG A 426 -10.97 4.38 -14.70
N ILE A 427 -10.44 5.43 -15.30
CA ILE A 427 -9.09 5.45 -15.87
C ILE A 427 -8.16 6.13 -14.86
N ASP A 428 -7.01 5.52 -14.57
CA ASP A 428 -5.94 6.08 -13.74
C ASP A 428 -4.62 6.02 -14.52
N THR A 429 -4.06 7.17 -14.84
CA THR A 429 -2.83 7.31 -15.63
C THR A 429 -1.87 8.22 -14.91
N GLY A 430 -0.58 7.90 -14.96
CA GLY A 430 0.44 8.75 -14.38
C GLY A 430 1.83 8.52 -14.96
N ALA A 431 2.70 9.49 -14.72
CA ALA A 431 4.08 9.47 -15.15
C ALA A 431 5.00 10.04 -14.08
N ILE A 432 6.22 9.53 -14.00
CA ILE A 432 7.28 10.01 -13.12
C ILE A 432 8.56 10.17 -13.92
N TYR A 433 9.19 11.33 -13.78
CA TYR A 433 10.57 11.55 -14.23
C TYR A 433 11.46 11.76 -13.02
N LEU A 434 12.44 10.87 -12.81
CA LEU A 434 13.44 10.95 -11.75
C LEU A 434 14.81 11.24 -12.34
N ASP A 435 15.36 12.39 -11.97
CA ASP A 435 16.70 12.85 -12.32
C ASP A 435 17.66 12.47 -11.18
N ALA A 436 18.20 11.24 -11.20
CA ALA A 436 19.00 10.71 -10.10
C ALA A 436 20.40 11.32 -10.05
N ARG A 437 20.96 11.44 -8.85
CA ARG A 437 22.31 11.99 -8.61
C ARG A 437 23.11 11.12 -7.64
N ASN A 438 24.44 11.24 -7.74
CA ASN A 438 25.44 10.64 -6.87
C ASN A 438 25.47 9.10 -6.90
N LEU A 439 24.59 8.43 -6.16
CA LEU A 439 24.53 6.96 -6.12
C LEU A 439 24.07 6.34 -7.45
N SER A 440 23.45 7.13 -8.31
CA SER A 440 23.12 6.78 -9.69
C SER A 440 23.11 8.04 -10.54
N ASN A 441 23.46 7.90 -11.82
CA ASN A 441 23.39 8.96 -12.83
C ASN A 441 22.30 8.68 -13.87
N LYS A 442 21.34 7.80 -13.55
CA LYS A 442 20.24 7.44 -14.45
C LYS A 442 19.12 8.49 -14.39
N ASN A 443 18.48 8.72 -15.53
CA ASN A 443 17.26 9.51 -15.63
C ASN A 443 16.09 8.53 -15.84
N THR A 444 15.43 8.16 -14.74
CA THR A 444 14.36 7.17 -14.81
C THR A 444 13.08 7.81 -15.31
N GLU A 445 12.55 7.31 -16.42
CA GLU A 445 11.23 7.64 -16.93
C GLU A 445 10.28 6.49 -16.64
N TYR A 446 9.17 6.78 -15.98
CA TYR A 446 8.14 5.79 -15.67
C TYR A 446 6.78 6.30 -16.11
N PHE A 447 5.98 5.41 -16.68
CA PHE A 447 4.61 5.69 -17.10
C PHE A 447 3.71 4.50 -16.75
N TYR A 448 2.48 4.79 -16.37
CA TYR A 448 1.43 3.80 -16.29
C TYR A 448 0.10 4.34 -16.79
N THR A 449 -0.72 3.44 -17.31
CA THR A 449 -2.13 3.69 -17.58
C THR A 449 -2.92 2.44 -17.22
N GLY A 450 -4.04 2.62 -16.53
CA GLY A 450 -4.88 1.52 -16.11
C GLY A 450 -6.35 1.88 -16.11
N VAL A 451 -7.17 0.83 -16.21
CA VAL A 451 -8.62 0.90 -16.10
C VAL A 451 -9.06 0.05 -14.92
N VAL A 452 -10.02 0.56 -14.15
CA VAL A 452 -10.66 -0.13 -13.03
C VAL A 452 -12.15 -0.22 -13.32
N PHE A 453 -12.67 -1.43 -13.23
CA PHE A 453 -14.07 -1.76 -13.30
C PHE A 453 -14.59 -2.15 -11.92
N THR A 454 -15.74 -1.63 -11.53
CA THR A 454 -16.39 -1.89 -10.23
C THR A 454 -17.88 -2.18 -10.47
N PHE A 455 -18.38 -3.30 -9.94
CA PHE A 455 -19.76 -3.75 -10.13
C PHE A 455 -20.39 -4.31 -8.85
#